data_AF-A0A932H520-F1
#
_entry.id   AF-A0A932H520-F1
#
_cell.length_a   1.000
_cell.length_b   1.000
_cell.length_c   1.000
_cell.angle_alpha   90.00
_cell.angle_beta   90.00
_cell.angle_gamma   90.00
#
_symmetry.space_group_name_H-M   'P 1'
#
loop_
_entity.id
_entity.type
_entity.pdbx_description
1 polymer ?
#
loop_
_entity_poly.entity_id
_entity_poly.type
_entity_poly.pdbx_seq_one_letter_code
_entity_poly.pdbx_strand_id
1 'polypeptide(L)'
;MNPAQSATALLQLVADNLTTRREALRARAQGEARALLGQAHADARKRVRAALEEARKRGEERIARAKAQRKTRERLARQHRVKGLLEQGWARLNETLLQSWRDPSQRWQWVERSALRATSVVPGGSWMIAHPRDWPVQERERLRALLEAQGASLAGFAADDAVAAGVRMTSGYGVFDATLGGLLADRAAIEARLLFHLEKEEG
;
A
#
# COMPACT_ATOMS: atom_id res chain seq x y z
N MET A 1 -92.38 -60.66 -23.25
CA MET A 1 -91.52 -59.44 -23.26
C MET A 1 -91.98 -58.57 -24.40
N ASN A 2 -92.40 -57.34 -24.13
CA ASN A 2 -93.01 -56.44 -25.12
C ASN A 2 -91.91 -55.63 -25.83
N PRO A 3 -91.81 -55.61 -27.18
CA PRO A 3 -90.72 -54.95 -27.91
C PRO A 3 -90.55 -53.46 -27.58
N ALA A 4 -91.63 -52.77 -27.20
CA ALA A 4 -91.58 -51.36 -26.77
C ALA A 4 -90.83 -51.18 -25.43
N GLN A 5 -90.93 -52.14 -24.49
CA GLN A 5 -90.21 -52.09 -23.22
C GLN A 5 -88.71 -52.36 -23.40
N SER A 6 -88.35 -53.23 -24.36
CA SER A 6 -86.95 -53.48 -24.72
C SER A 6 -86.29 -52.28 -25.41
N ALA A 7 -87.03 -51.53 -26.23
CA ALA A 7 -86.52 -50.31 -26.87
C ALA A 7 -86.26 -49.18 -25.84
N THR A 8 -87.16 -48.98 -24.87
CA THR A 8 -86.98 -47.98 -23.80
C THR A 8 -85.80 -48.33 -22.89
N ALA A 9 -85.62 -49.60 -22.56
CA ALA A 9 -84.48 -50.07 -21.76
C ALA A 9 -83.14 -49.85 -22.48
N LEU A 10 -83.08 -50.05 -23.80
CA LEU A 10 -81.88 -49.77 -24.61
C LEU A 10 -81.58 -48.27 -24.68
N LEU A 11 -82.60 -47.41 -24.80
CA LEU A 11 -82.43 -45.96 -24.78
C LEU A 11 -81.92 -45.45 -23.42
N GLN A 12 -82.42 -46.00 -22.31
CA GLN A 12 -81.91 -45.70 -20.97
C GLN A 12 -80.45 -46.13 -20.81
N LEU A 13 -80.09 -47.34 -21.24
CA LEU A 13 -78.71 -47.81 -21.20
C LEU A 13 -77.76 -46.90 -22.00
N VAL A 14 -78.18 -46.44 -23.18
CA VAL A 14 -77.40 -45.50 -23.99
C VAL A 14 -77.27 -44.14 -23.31
N ALA A 15 -78.34 -43.62 -22.71
CA ALA A 15 -78.33 -42.35 -21.98
C ALA A 15 -77.38 -42.40 -20.76
N ASP A 16 -77.41 -43.50 -20.00
CA ASP A 16 -76.54 -43.72 -18.84
C ASP A 16 -75.07 -43.86 -19.27
N ASN A 17 -74.82 -44.55 -20.39
CA ASN A 17 -73.48 -44.69 -20.95
C ASN A 17 -72.93 -43.33 -21.43
N LEU A 18 -73.75 -42.50 -22.09
CA LEU A 18 -73.38 -41.16 -22.52
C LEU A 18 -73.11 -40.22 -21.34
N THR A 19 -73.90 -40.31 -20.28
CA THR A 19 -73.70 -39.52 -19.05
C THR A 19 -72.37 -39.88 -18.40
N THR A 20 -72.12 -41.18 -18.19
CA THR A 20 -70.86 -41.71 -17.65
C THR A 20 -69.66 -41.28 -18.50
N ARG A 21 -69.76 -41.37 -19.83
CA ARG A 21 -68.68 -40.93 -20.74
C ARG A 21 -68.44 -39.43 -20.69
N ARG A 22 -69.49 -38.61 -20.60
CA ARG A 22 -69.36 -37.14 -20.47
C ARG A 22 -68.69 -36.76 -19.15
N GLU A 23 -69.07 -37.39 -18.06
CA GLU A 23 -68.46 -37.17 -16.74
C GLU A 23 -66.99 -37.58 -16.74
N ALA A 24 -66.67 -38.75 -17.32
CA ALA A 24 -65.30 -39.21 -17.46
C ALA A 24 -64.44 -38.25 -18.31
N LEU A 25 -64.98 -37.75 -19.42
CA LEU A 25 -64.28 -36.77 -20.28
C LEU A 25 -64.04 -35.46 -19.54
N ARG A 26 -65.05 -34.97 -18.79
CA ARG A 26 -64.94 -33.73 -18.01
C ARG A 26 -63.93 -33.87 -16.88
N ALA A 27 -63.96 -34.99 -16.15
CA ALA A 27 -63.00 -35.27 -15.09
C ALA A 27 -61.57 -35.35 -15.64
N ARG A 28 -61.38 -36.00 -16.80
CA ARG A 28 -60.10 -36.04 -17.50
C ARG A 28 -59.62 -34.65 -17.89
N ALA A 29 -60.45 -33.84 -18.54
CA ALA A 29 -60.10 -32.49 -18.95
C ALA A 29 -59.77 -31.57 -17.75
N GLN A 30 -60.50 -31.70 -16.63
CA GLN A 30 -60.20 -30.97 -15.40
C GLN A 30 -58.88 -31.42 -14.76
N GLY A 31 -58.59 -32.72 -14.79
CA GLY A 31 -57.30 -33.27 -14.34
C GLY A 31 -56.14 -32.73 -15.17
N GLU A 32 -56.27 -32.76 -16.49
CA GLU A 32 -55.28 -32.24 -17.45
C GLU A 32 -55.05 -30.74 -17.26
N ALA A 33 -56.11 -29.94 -17.11
CA ALA A 33 -56.00 -28.49 -16.86
C ALA A 33 -55.29 -28.18 -15.53
N ARG A 34 -55.62 -28.90 -14.45
CA ARG A 34 -54.96 -28.73 -13.14
C ARG A 34 -53.48 -29.11 -13.21
N ALA A 35 -53.14 -30.19 -13.92
CA ALA A 35 -51.76 -30.60 -14.12
C ALA A 35 -50.96 -29.54 -14.89
N LEU A 36 -51.54 -29.01 -15.99
CA LEU A 36 -50.92 -27.96 -16.79
C LEU A 36 -50.65 -26.69 -15.98
N LEU A 37 -51.62 -26.23 -15.19
CA LEU A 37 -51.46 -25.06 -14.32
C LEU A 37 -50.43 -25.32 -13.21
N GLY A 38 -50.46 -26.51 -12.60
CA GLY A 38 -49.48 -26.91 -11.59
C GLY A 38 -48.04 -26.87 -12.15
N GLN A 39 -47.86 -27.38 -13.37
CA GLN A 39 -46.58 -27.36 -14.07
C GLN A 39 -46.14 -25.93 -14.42
N ALA A 40 -47.04 -25.10 -14.97
CA ALA A 40 -46.76 -23.71 -15.30
C ALA A 40 -46.34 -22.90 -14.07
N HIS A 41 -47.02 -23.07 -12.93
CA HIS A 41 -46.65 -22.44 -11.66
C HIS A 41 -45.31 -22.93 -11.13
N ALA A 42 -45.03 -24.24 -11.21
CA ALA A 42 -43.76 -24.79 -10.80
C ALA A 42 -42.61 -24.22 -11.64
N ASP A 43 -42.79 -24.12 -12.95
CA ASP A 43 -41.80 -23.56 -13.87
C ASP A 43 -41.61 -22.06 -13.67
N ALA A 44 -42.69 -21.30 -13.45
CA ALA A 44 -42.60 -19.87 -13.11
C ALA A 44 -41.80 -19.66 -11.81
N ARG A 45 -42.05 -20.45 -10.76
CA ARG A 45 -41.28 -20.37 -9.50
C ARG A 45 -39.81 -20.71 -9.70
N LYS A 46 -39.49 -21.73 -10.52
CA LYS A 46 -38.11 -22.08 -10.86
C LYS A 46 -37.40 -20.92 -11.56
N ARG A 47 -38.05 -20.28 -12.54
CA ARG A 47 -37.49 -19.13 -13.26
C ARG A 47 -37.23 -17.95 -12.34
N VAL A 48 -38.16 -17.60 -11.46
CA VAL A 48 -37.99 -16.51 -10.49
C VAL A 48 -36.84 -16.83 -9.54
N ARG A 49 -36.77 -18.05 -9.01
CA ARG A 49 -35.67 -18.46 -8.12
C ARG A 49 -34.31 -18.37 -8.83
N ALA A 50 -34.21 -18.85 -10.06
CA ALA A 50 -32.99 -18.74 -10.86
C ALA A 50 -32.58 -17.27 -11.09
N ALA A 51 -33.54 -16.40 -11.41
CA ALA A 51 -33.29 -14.97 -11.60
C ALA A 51 -32.81 -14.28 -10.31
N LEU A 52 -33.37 -14.64 -9.15
CA LEU A 52 -32.95 -14.12 -7.85
C LEU A 52 -31.54 -14.58 -7.47
N GLU A 53 -31.21 -15.86 -7.67
CA GLU A 53 -29.87 -16.38 -7.42
C GLU A 53 -28.83 -15.70 -8.32
N GLU A 54 -29.15 -15.50 -9.59
CA GLU A 54 -28.29 -14.76 -10.52
C GLU A 54 -28.12 -13.29 -10.10
N ALA A 55 -29.20 -12.63 -9.65
CA ALA A 55 -29.12 -11.27 -9.12
C ALA A 55 -28.27 -11.18 -7.85
N ARG A 56 -28.37 -12.17 -6.94
CA ARG A 56 -27.53 -12.27 -5.74
C ARG A 56 -26.06 -12.42 -6.11
N LYS A 57 -25.73 -13.36 -6.99
CA LYS A 57 -24.35 -13.57 -7.48
C LYS A 57 -23.76 -12.28 -8.06
N ARG A 58 -24.50 -11.60 -8.95
CA ARG A 58 -24.07 -10.30 -9.51
C ARG A 58 -23.89 -9.23 -8.43
N GLY A 59 -24.74 -9.22 -7.41
CA GLY A 59 -24.61 -8.33 -6.26
C GLY A 59 -23.35 -8.59 -5.45
N GLU A 60 -23.08 -9.86 -5.12
CA GLU A 60 -21.88 -10.29 -4.40
C GLU A 60 -20.60 -9.95 -5.18
N GLU A 61 -20.58 -10.21 -6.49
CA GLU A 61 -19.46 -9.85 -7.35
C GLU A 61 -19.20 -8.33 -7.37
N ARG A 62 -20.25 -7.51 -7.45
CA ARG A 62 -20.12 -6.05 -7.39
C ARG A 62 -19.56 -5.59 -6.05
N ILE A 63 -20.04 -6.16 -4.95
CA ILE A 63 -19.53 -5.86 -3.60
C ILE A 63 -18.06 -6.28 -3.48
N ALA A 64 -17.70 -7.46 -3.95
CA ALA A 64 -16.32 -7.95 -3.93
C ALA A 64 -15.39 -7.03 -4.74
N ARG A 65 -15.79 -6.63 -5.96
CA ARG A 65 -15.05 -5.67 -6.79
C ARG A 65 -14.89 -4.32 -6.10
N ALA A 66 -15.96 -3.78 -5.51
CA ALA A 66 -15.91 -2.51 -4.80
C ALA A 66 -14.99 -2.57 -3.57
N LYS A 67 -15.03 -3.66 -2.80
CA LYS A 67 -14.11 -3.90 -1.67
C LYS A 67 -12.66 -3.97 -2.13
N ALA A 68 -12.38 -4.70 -3.21
CA ALA A 68 -11.03 -4.78 -3.77
C ALA A 68 -10.51 -3.41 -4.25
N GLN A 69 -11.34 -2.63 -4.94
CA GLN A 69 -11.00 -1.28 -5.35
C GLN A 69 -10.70 -0.36 -4.15
N ARG A 70 -11.54 -0.42 -3.10
CA ARG A 70 -11.32 0.35 -1.88
C ARG A 70 -9.98 -0.01 -1.22
N LYS A 71 -9.69 -1.29 -1.04
CA LYS A 71 -8.42 -1.77 -0.46
C LYS A 71 -7.21 -1.28 -1.26
N THR A 72 -7.30 -1.32 -2.59
CA THR A 72 -6.24 -0.81 -3.47
C THR A 72 -6.05 0.70 -3.30
N ARG A 73 -7.14 1.47 -3.23
CA ARG A 73 -7.09 2.93 -3.00
C ARG A 73 -6.50 3.28 -1.65
N GLU A 74 -6.90 2.59 -0.58
CA GLU A 74 -6.36 2.78 0.77
C GLU A 74 -4.86 2.51 0.80
N ARG A 75 -4.40 1.42 0.17
CA ARG A 75 -2.96 1.11 0.07
C ARG A 75 -2.20 2.21 -0.68
N LEU A 76 -2.72 2.66 -1.81
CA LEU A 76 -2.09 3.70 -2.62
C LEU A 76 -2.04 5.04 -1.88
N ALA A 77 -3.13 5.43 -1.21
CA ALA A 77 -3.19 6.64 -0.39
C ALA A 77 -2.17 6.60 0.76
N ARG A 78 -2.04 5.45 1.44
CA ARG A 78 -1.01 5.25 2.48
C ARG A 78 0.40 5.41 1.91
N GLN A 79 0.69 4.79 0.76
CA GLN A 79 1.99 4.92 0.10
C GLN A 79 2.30 6.38 -0.28
N HIS A 80 1.33 7.11 -0.82
CA HIS A 80 1.50 8.53 -1.13
C HIS A 80 1.73 9.38 0.10
N ARG A 81 0.98 9.15 1.19
CA ARG A 81 1.18 9.88 2.46
C ARG A 81 2.59 9.66 3.02
N VAL A 82 3.02 8.40 3.09
CA VAL A 82 4.38 8.04 3.57
C VAL A 82 5.45 8.69 2.71
N LYS A 83 5.32 8.61 1.38
CA LYS A 83 6.26 9.25 0.46
C LYS A 83 6.30 10.77 0.65
N GLY A 84 5.15 11.42 0.79
CA GLY A 84 5.09 12.87 1.02
C GLY A 84 5.74 13.30 2.34
N LEU A 85 5.55 12.53 3.41
CA LEU A 85 6.21 12.78 4.69
C LEU A 85 7.74 12.61 4.59
N LEU A 86 8.20 11.57 3.90
CA LEU A 86 9.63 11.36 3.66
C LEU A 86 10.26 12.50 2.85
N GLU A 87 9.60 12.97 1.80
CA GLU A 87 10.08 14.09 0.98
C GLU A 87 10.21 15.38 1.81
N GLN A 88 9.21 15.68 2.65
CA GLN A 88 9.24 16.82 3.56
C GLN A 88 10.32 16.68 4.64
N GLY A 89 10.43 15.51 5.26
CA GLY A 89 11.45 15.21 6.26
C GLY A 89 12.86 15.33 5.70
N TRP A 90 13.06 14.84 4.47
CA TRP A 90 14.32 14.94 3.76
C TRP A 90 14.73 16.39 3.48
N ALA A 91 13.79 17.20 2.95
CA ALA A 91 14.04 18.61 2.69
C ALA A 91 14.40 19.38 3.98
N ARG A 92 13.64 19.14 5.05
CA ARG A 92 13.87 19.76 6.37
C ARG A 92 15.20 19.32 6.99
N LEU A 93 15.57 18.04 6.86
CA LEU A 93 16.85 17.53 7.35
C LEU A 93 18.01 18.23 6.64
N ASN A 94 17.95 18.32 5.31
CA ASN A 94 18.97 19.00 4.52
C ASN A 94 19.14 20.48 4.93
N GLU A 95 18.01 21.20 5.06
CA GLU A 95 18.01 22.59 5.49
C GLU A 95 18.58 22.75 6.91
N THR A 96 18.17 21.88 7.84
CA THR A 96 18.63 21.92 9.24
C THR A 96 20.14 21.68 9.33
N LEU A 97 20.69 20.71 8.59
CA LEU A 97 22.14 20.47 8.55
C LEU A 97 22.89 21.67 7.97
N LEU A 98 22.38 22.28 6.90
CA LEU A 98 22.97 23.51 6.35
C LEU A 98 22.94 24.66 7.36
N GLN A 99 21.85 24.82 8.12
CA GLN A 99 21.75 25.83 9.19
C GLN A 99 22.74 25.54 10.32
N SER A 100 22.88 24.28 10.74
CA SER A 100 23.88 23.85 11.74
C SER A 100 25.30 24.15 11.29
N TRP A 101 25.61 24.05 9.99
CA TRP A 101 26.92 24.45 9.47
C TRP A 101 27.14 25.97 9.51
N ARG A 102 26.09 26.77 9.35
CA ARG A 102 26.21 28.24 9.41
C ARG A 102 26.44 28.75 10.83
N ASP A 103 25.85 28.10 11.82
CA ASP A 103 26.08 28.39 13.25
C ASP A 103 27.50 27.96 13.68
N PRO A 104 28.38 28.89 14.11
CA PRO A 104 29.74 28.56 14.53
C PRO A 104 29.84 27.51 15.64
N SER A 105 28.91 27.51 16.59
CA SER A 105 28.94 26.59 17.72
C SER A 105 28.62 25.15 17.30
N GLN A 106 27.58 24.99 16.46
CA GLN A 106 27.16 23.71 15.92
C GLN A 106 28.14 23.20 14.87
N ARG A 107 28.66 24.09 14.03
CA ARG A 107 29.73 23.78 13.07
C ARG A 107 30.95 23.20 13.77
N TRP A 108 31.41 23.82 14.86
CA TRP A 108 32.53 23.29 15.65
C TRP A 108 32.23 21.89 16.19
N GLN A 109 31.05 21.66 16.78
CA GLN A 109 30.66 20.34 17.30
C GLN A 109 30.62 19.27 16.19
N TRP A 110 30.12 19.61 15.01
CA TRP A 110 30.12 18.73 13.84
C TRP A 110 31.56 18.33 13.50
N VAL A 111 32.43 19.32 13.29
CA VAL A 111 33.82 19.11 12.89
C VAL A 111 34.59 18.30 13.94
N GLU A 112 34.47 18.67 15.21
CA GLU A 112 35.13 17.99 16.34
C GLU A 112 34.71 16.52 16.44
N ARG A 113 33.40 16.25 16.42
CA ARG A 113 32.90 14.86 16.47
C ARG A 113 33.33 14.06 15.25
N SER A 114 33.37 14.69 14.09
CA SER A 114 33.82 14.05 12.84
C SER A 114 35.30 13.70 12.92
N ALA A 115 36.13 14.62 13.43
CA ALA A 115 37.55 14.41 13.62
C ALA A 115 37.83 13.26 14.58
N LEU A 116 37.22 13.28 15.78
CA LEU A 116 37.38 12.24 16.79
C LEU A 116 36.94 10.86 16.28
N ARG A 117 35.89 10.81 15.46
CA ARG A 117 35.42 9.56 14.86
C ARG A 117 36.32 9.10 13.71
N ALA A 118 36.83 10.02 12.89
CA ALA A 118 37.75 9.69 11.81
C ALA A 118 39.06 9.10 12.36
N THR A 119 39.62 9.71 13.41
CA THR A 119 40.86 9.24 14.05
C THR A 119 40.71 7.92 14.78
N SER A 120 39.50 7.54 15.23
CA SER A 120 39.26 6.25 15.87
C SER A 120 39.09 5.09 14.87
N VAL A 121 38.67 5.39 13.64
CA VAL A 121 38.39 4.37 12.60
C VAL A 121 39.58 4.17 11.66
N VAL A 122 40.35 5.23 11.38
CA VAL A 122 41.50 5.17 10.46
C VAL A 122 42.78 5.49 11.25
N PRO A 123 43.49 4.47 11.77
CA PRO A 123 44.72 4.69 12.53
C PRO A 123 45.90 4.98 11.59
N GLY A 124 46.62 6.07 11.90
CA GLY A 124 47.92 6.38 11.30
C GLY A 124 47.85 6.93 9.87
N GLY A 125 48.33 8.15 9.69
CA GLY A 125 48.56 8.75 8.37
C GLY A 125 48.49 10.27 8.41
N SER A 126 48.94 10.90 7.32
CA SER A 126 48.89 12.35 7.15
C SER A 126 47.54 12.74 6.56
N TRP A 127 46.72 13.43 7.35
CA TRP A 127 45.34 13.76 7.01
C TRP A 127 45.25 14.99 6.11
N MET A 128 44.49 14.90 5.04
CA MET A 128 44.06 16.05 4.25
C MET A 128 42.58 16.32 4.49
N ILE A 129 42.24 17.58 4.75
CA ILE A 129 40.87 17.99 5.08
C ILE A 129 40.33 18.90 3.99
N ALA A 130 39.37 18.39 3.22
CA ALA A 130 38.62 19.20 2.26
C ALA A 130 37.43 19.87 2.94
N HIS A 131 37.23 21.16 2.65
CA HIS A 131 36.24 22.00 3.34
C HIS A 131 35.63 23.11 2.46
N PRO A 132 34.48 23.68 2.85
CA PRO A 132 33.91 24.86 2.20
C PRO A 132 34.84 26.06 2.24
N ARG A 133 34.87 26.87 1.18
CA ARG A 133 35.78 28.03 1.05
C ARG A 133 35.61 29.08 2.15
N ASP A 134 34.40 29.22 2.68
CA ASP A 134 34.01 30.18 3.70
C ASP A 134 34.33 29.73 5.14
N TRP A 135 34.90 28.54 5.33
CA TRP A 135 35.22 28.04 6.67
C TRP A 135 36.32 28.88 7.34
N PRO A 136 36.12 29.42 8.56
CA PRO A 136 37.08 30.33 9.18
C PRO A 136 38.44 29.71 9.50
N VAL A 137 39.51 30.49 9.29
CA VAL A 137 40.90 30.07 9.58
C VAL A 137 41.07 29.68 11.05
N GLN A 138 40.46 30.42 11.98
CA GLN A 138 40.60 30.17 13.41
C GLN A 138 40.06 28.79 13.82
N GLU A 139 38.96 28.35 13.19
CA GLU A 139 38.39 27.02 13.43
C GLU A 139 39.27 25.92 12.83
N ARG A 140 39.93 26.19 11.68
CA ARG A 140 40.90 25.26 11.08
C ARG A 140 42.12 25.05 11.98
N GLU A 141 42.69 26.12 12.52
CA GLU A 141 43.82 26.01 13.44
C GLU A 141 43.42 25.32 14.75
N ARG A 142 42.20 25.57 15.24
CA ARG A 142 41.65 24.85 16.39
C ARG A 142 41.52 23.35 16.12
N LEU A 143 41.08 22.96 14.93
CA LEU A 143 41.01 21.54 14.54
C LEU A 143 42.41 20.92 14.40
N ARG A 144 43.37 21.65 13.82
CA ARG A 144 44.76 21.20 13.74
C ARG A 144 45.30 20.86 15.13
N ALA A 145 45.16 21.78 16.09
CA ALA A 145 45.60 21.57 17.46
C ALA A 145 44.90 20.36 18.12
N LEU A 146 43.60 20.17 17.86
CA LEU A 146 42.85 19.00 18.34
C LEU A 146 43.42 17.69 17.78
N LEU A 147 43.67 17.62 16.47
CA LEU A 147 44.20 16.40 15.83
C LEU A 147 45.64 16.10 16.25
N GLU A 148 46.49 17.12 16.38
CA GLU A 148 47.85 16.99 16.90
C GLU A 148 47.86 16.47 18.34
N ALA A 149 46.94 16.95 19.20
CA ALA A 149 46.78 16.45 20.57
C ALA A 149 46.33 14.97 20.62
N GLN A 150 45.67 14.48 19.58
CA GLN A 150 45.29 13.06 19.42
C GLN A 150 46.40 12.22 18.75
N GLY A 151 47.57 12.81 18.48
CA GLY A 151 48.70 12.14 17.83
C GLY A 151 48.50 11.91 16.32
N ALA A 152 47.53 12.58 15.70
CA ALA A 152 47.32 12.54 14.25
C ALA A 152 48.17 13.60 13.54
N SER A 153 48.79 13.23 12.41
CA SER A 153 49.53 14.17 11.57
C SER A 153 48.59 14.80 10.54
N LEU A 154 48.59 16.12 10.42
CA LEU A 154 47.78 16.85 9.44
C LEU A 154 48.65 17.31 8.25
N ALA A 155 48.37 16.79 7.05
CA ALA A 155 49.01 17.20 5.79
C ALA A 155 48.61 18.63 5.41
N GLY A 156 47.33 18.98 5.60
CA GLY A 156 46.83 20.32 5.32
C GLY A 156 45.32 20.40 5.11
N PHE A 157 44.90 21.62 4.78
CA PHE A 157 43.52 21.96 4.46
C PHE A 157 43.42 22.34 2.98
N ALA A 158 42.37 21.87 2.31
CA ALA A 158 42.05 22.22 0.93
C ALA A 158 40.63 22.77 0.86
N ALA A 159 40.46 23.96 0.31
CA ALA A 159 39.14 24.46 -0.04
C ALA A 159 38.62 23.67 -1.26
N ASP A 160 37.40 23.16 -1.16
CA ASP A 160 36.72 22.40 -2.22
C ASP A 160 35.33 23.00 -2.45
N ASP A 161 35.11 23.56 -3.64
CA ASP A 161 33.85 24.20 -4.01
C ASP A 161 32.69 23.20 -4.15
N ALA A 162 32.98 21.90 -4.25
CA ALA A 162 31.97 20.84 -4.21
C ALA A 162 31.43 20.59 -2.79
N VAL A 163 32.11 21.09 -1.76
CA VAL A 163 31.70 20.92 -0.36
C VAL A 163 30.89 22.14 0.09
N ALA A 164 29.57 21.97 0.11
CA ALA A 164 28.66 23.02 0.59
C ALA A 164 28.65 23.18 2.12
N ALA A 165 28.86 22.09 2.86
CA ALA A 165 28.90 22.05 4.32
C ALA A 165 29.59 20.77 4.82
N GLY A 166 30.17 20.84 6.02
CA GLY A 166 30.89 19.73 6.64
C GLY A 166 32.34 19.65 6.18
N VAL A 167 32.97 18.50 6.41
CA VAL A 167 34.39 18.26 6.08
C VAL A 167 34.59 16.84 5.57
N ARG A 168 35.49 16.67 4.60
CA ARG A 168 35.96 15.36 4.16
C ARG A 168 37.39 15.18 4.61
N MET A 169 37.66 14.08 5.31
CA MET A 169 38.98 13.77 5.84
C MET A 169 39.54 12.54 5.12
N THR A 170 40.71 12.69 4.51
CA THR A 170 41.36 11.62 3.74
C THR A 170 42.73 11.32 4.30
N SER A 171 43.05 10.03 4.46
CA SER A 171 44.37 9.55 4.89
C SER A 171 44.71 8.29 4.09
N GLY A 172 45.72 8.37 3.21
CA GLY A 172 46.06 7.26 2.30
C GLY A 172 44.85 6.84 1.46
N TYR A 173 44.37 5.60 1.67
CA TYR A 173 43.18 5.05 1.01
C TYR A 173 41.88 5.21 1.82
N GLY A 174 41.96 5.71 3.05
CA GLY A 174 40.81 5.93 3.92
C GLY A 174 40.16 7.28 3.64
N VAL A 175 38.84 7.27 3.40
CA VAL A 175 38.03 8.48 3.29
C VAL A 175 36.94 8.46 4.35
N PHE A 176 36.94 9.47 5.21
CA PHE A 176 35.85 9.75 6.13
C PHE A 176 35.10 10.99 5.62
N ASP A 177 33.94 10.77 5.01
CA ASP A 177 33.14 11.84 4.43
C ASP A 177 32.05 12.29 5.42
N ALA A 178 32.35 13.36 6.15
CA ALA A 178 31.39 14.06 7.01
C ALA A 178 30.89 15.35 6.37
N THR A 179 30.92 15.43 5.04
CA THR A 179 30.24 16.51 4.31
C THR A 179 28.74 16.28 4.33
N LEU A 180 27.96 17.32 4.06
CA LEU A 180 26.51 17.19 3.88
C LEU A 180 26.16 16.10 2.85
N GLY A 181 26.90 16.04 1.74
CA GLY A 181 26.72 15.01 0.73
C GLY A 181 27.04 13.60 1.25
N GLY A 182 28.13 13.45 2.01
CA GLY A 182 28.52 12.18 2.62
C GLY A 182 27.53 11.69 3.68
N LEU A 183 27.05 12.59 4.54
CA LEU A 183 26.05 12.27 5.57
C LEU A 183 24.69 11.89 4.98
N LEU A 184 24.35 12.44 3.80
CA LEU A 184 23.09 12.17 3.10
C LEU A 184 23.23 11.15 1.96
N ALA A 185 24.39 10.48 1.84
CA ALA A 185 24.69 9.58 0.72
C ALA A 185 23.75 8.35 0.71
N ASP A 186 23.48 7.77 1.88
CA ASP A 186 22.56 6.64 2.03
C ASP A 186 21.15 7.12 2.38
N ARG A 187 20.47 7.65 1.37
CA ARG A 187 19.09 8.13 1.49
C ARG A 187 18.15 7.05 2.00
N ALA A 188 18.29 5.80 1.54
CA ALA A 188 17.40 4.72 1.93
C ALA A 188 17.51 4.38 3.43
N ALA A 189 18.71 4.30 3.97
CA ALA A 189 18.92 4.05 5.39
C ALA A 189 18.40 5.20 6.26
N ILE A 190 18.56 6.44 5.82
CA ILE A 190 18.09 7.63 6.54
C ILE A 190 16.57 7.73 6.50
N GLU A 191 15.94 7.52 5.34
CA GLU A 191 14.48 7.47 5.21
C GLU A 191 13.88 6.37 6.09
N ALA A 192 14.50 5.19 6.16
CA ALA A 192 14.05 4.12 7.04
C ALA A 192 14.10 4.52 8.54
N ARG A 193 15.18 5.22 8.96
CA ARG A 193 15.28 5.74 10.34
C ARG A 193 14.26 6.85 10.61
N LEU A 194 14.04 7.75 9.65
CA LEU A 194 13.01 8.79 9.76
C LEU A 194 11.62 8.17 9.92
N LEU A 195 11.27 7.15 9.12
CA LEU A 195 10.02 6.42 9.28
C LEU A 195 9.89 5.78 10.66
N PHE A 196 10.94 5.11 11.14
CA PHE A 196 10.94 4.51 12.47
C PHE A 196 10.65 5.52 13.58
N HIS A 197 11.22 6.72 13.49
CA HIS A 197 10.97 7.78 14.46
C HIS A 197 9.56 8.37 14.34
N LEU A 198 9.04 8.57 13.12
CA LEU A 198 7.68 9.05 12.89
C LEU A 198 6.61 8.06 13.37
N GLU A 199 6.81 6.75 13.14
CA GLU A 199 5.90 5.70 13.62
C GLU A 199 5.89 5.58 15.15
N LYS A 200 6.98 5.99 15.82
CA LYS A 200 7.09 6.01 17.28
C LYS A 200 6.41 7.22 17.94
N GLU A 201 6.25 8.32 17.22
CA GLU A 201 5.56 9.53 17.73
C GLU A 201 4.04 9.46 17.51
N GLU A 202 3.57 8.68 16.52
CA GLU A 202 2.14 8.46 16.25
C GLU A 202 1.50 7.31 17.07
N GLY A 203 2.27 6.52 17.83
CA GLY A 203 1.80 5.36 18.61
C GLY A 203 1.90 5.54 20.12
#